data_AF-A0A923UGF8-F1
#
_entry.id   AF-A0A923UGF8-F1
#
_cell.length_a   1.000
_cell.length_b   1.000
_cell.length_c   1.000
_cell.angle_alpha   90.00
_cell.angle_beta   90.00
_cell.angle_gamma   90.00
#
_symmetry.space_group_name_H-M   'P 1'
#
loop_
_entity.id
_entity.type
_entity.pdbx_description
1 polymer ?
#
loop_
_entity_poly.entity_id
_entity_poly.type
_entity_poly.pdbx_seq_one_letter_code
_entity_poly.pdbx_strand_id
1 'polypeptide(L)'
;MAEYKSETGIYLSSYKDELAGIYFVKFLTPYDCQHYKIPKNKPELISQLARPFGLVTVELVKTAKNWIIQDIGQYQQLYQAVSYQEYEDMSKALKLLDDLVIQNQQTTILKKVINYMNQLQNQSEHSLDLKDYERMLMTGMGF
;
A
#
# COMPACT_ATOMS: atom_id res chain seq x y z
N MET A 1 -19.23 22.56 1.98
CA MET A 1 -17.91 22.58 1.31
C MET A 1 -17.43 21.15 1.16
N ALA A 2 -16.84 20.80 0.02
CA ALA A 2 -16.19 19.49 -0.13
C ALA A 2 -14.91 19.46 0.74
N GLU A 3 -14.70 18.37 1.46
CA GLU A 3 -13.52 18.17 2.32
C GLU A 3 -12.43 17.51 1.46
N TYR A 4 -11.23 18.08 1.49
CA TYR A 4 -10.06 17.61 0.75
C TYR A 4 -8.95 17.26 1.75
N LYS A 5 -8.19 16.20 1.47
CA LYS A 5 -6.97 15.87 2.20
C LYS A 5 -5.98 15.16 1.28
N SER A 6 -4.71 15.25 1.63
CA SER A 6 -3.65 14.42 1.05
C SER A 6 -3.31 13.32 2.07
N GLU A 7 -3.14 12.09 1.62
CA GLU A 7 -2.76 10.99 2.50
C GLU A 7 -1.65 10.15 1.89
N THR A 8 -0.64 9.83 2.68
CA THR A 8 0.52 9.05 2.26
C THR A 8 0.45 7.66 2.87
N GLY A 9 0.64 6.63 2.05
CA GLY A 9 0.61 5.25 2.50
C GLY A 9 1.14 4.27 1.47
N ILE A 10 1.04 2.98 1.79
CA ILE A 10 1.37 1.89 0.88
C ILE A 10 0.06 1.34 0.30
N TYR A 11 -0.03 1.27 -1.02
CA TYR A 11 -1.10 0.54 -1.69
C TYR A 11 -0.96 -0.96 -1.39
N LEU A 12 -2.02 -1.59 -0.89
CA LEU A 12 -2.03 -3.02 -0.55
C LEU A 12 -2.69 -3.85 -1.64
N SER A 13 -3.93 -3.51 -1.98
CA SER A 13 -4.74 -4.28 -2.93
C SER A 13 -5.86 -3.44 -3.52
N SER A 14 -6.54 -3.98 -4.53
CA SER A 14 -7.74 -3.40 -5.11
C SER A 14 -8.80 -4.46 -5.32
N TYR A 15 -10.07 -4.04 -5.27
CA TYR A 15 -11.20 -4.89 -5.57
C TYR A 15 -12.27 -4.09 -6.30
N LYS A 16 -13.11 -4.80 -7.05
CA LYS A 16 -14.27 -4.23 -7.73
C LYS A 16 -15.52 -4.64 -6.99
N ASP A 17 -16.32 -3.66 -6.57
CA ASP A 17 -17.70 -3.89 -6.21
C ASP A 17 -18.48 -4.18 -7.49
N GLU A 18 -18.86 -5.44 -7.69
CA GLU A 18 -19.54 -5.89 -8.91
C GLU A 18 -20.94 -5.30 -9.06
N LEU A 19 -21.65 -5.07 -7.95
CA LEU A 19 -23.00 -4.52 -7.96
C LEU A 19 -23.00 -3.05 -8.40
N ALA A 20 -22.02 -2.28 -7.90
CA ALA A 20 -21.92 -0.87 -8.22
C ALA A 20 -21.04 -0.57 -9.46
N GLY A 21 -20.25 -1.55 -9.90
CA GLY A 21 -19.23 -1.39 -10.93
C GLY A 21 -18.18 -0.35 -10.54
N ILE A 22 -17.75 -0.34 -9.27
CA ILE A 22 -16.83 0.66 -8.70
C ILE A 22 -15.59 -0.05 -8.18
N TYR A 23 -14.42 0.52 -8.45
CA TYR A 23 -13.17 0.05 -7.88
C TYR A 23 -12.87 0.73 -6.55
N PHE A 24 -12.40 -0.07 -5.61
CA PHE A 24 -11.84 0.36 -4.35
C PHE A 24 -10.40 -0.10 -4.25
N VAL A 25 -9.58 0.71 -3.58
CA VAL A 25 -8.19 0.39 -3.26
C VAL A 25 -8.02 0.41 -1.75
N LYS A 26 -7.26 -0.55 -1.23
CA LYS A 26 -6.91 -0.66 0.18
C LYS A 26 -5.52 -0.06 0.39
N PHE A 27 -5.41 0.86 1.33
CA PHE A 27 -4.18 1.58 1.65
C PHE A 27 -3.82 1.37 3.12
N LEU A 28 -2.56 1.09 3.37
CA LEU A 28 -1.97 1.17 4.71
C LEU A 28 -1.42 2.58 4.93
N THR A 29 -2.03 3.34 5.83
CA THR A 29 -1.59 4.68 6.21
C THR A 29 -1.04 4.66 7.64
N PRO A 30 -0.36 5.73 8.10
CA PRO A 30 0.15 5.79 9.47
C PRO A 30 -0.94 5.64 10.52
N TYR A 31 -2.19 5.94 10.19
CA TYR A 31 -3.29 5.99 11.16
C TYR A 31 -4.21 4.78 11.07
N ASP A 32 -4.48 4.29 9.86
CA ASP A 32 -5.44 3.22 9.64
C ASP A 32 -5.19 2.48 8.31
N CYS A 33 -5.91 1.38 8.11
CA CYS A 33 -6.05 0.75 6.82
C CYS A 33 -7.35 1.21 6.16
N GLN A 34 -7.26 2.12 5.20
CA GLN A 34 -8.43 2.76 4.59
C GLN A 34 -8.73 2.22 3.20
N HIS A 35 -10.01 2.28 2.85
CA HIS A 35 -10.49 1.98 1.51
C HIS A 35 -10.87 3.27 0.81
N TYR A 36 -10.24 3.52 -0.33
CA TYR A 36 -10.56 4.67 -1.17
C TYR A 36 -11.22 4.22 -2.46
N LYS A 37 -12.19 4.99 -2.90
CA LYS A 37 -12.88 4.76 -4.15
C LYS A 37 -12.08 5.34 -5.32
N ILE A 38 -11.96 4.59 -6.40
CA ILE A 38 -11.45 5.08 -7.68
C ILE A 38 -12.64 5.62 -8.49
N PRO A 39 -12.54 6.84 -9.04
CA PRO A 39 -13.59 7.41 -9.86
C PRO A 39 -13.68 6.67 -11.21
N LYS A 40 -14.91 6.41 -11.69
CA LYS A 40 -15.17 5.58 -12.89
C LYS A 40 -14.52 6.10 -14.16
N ASN A 41 -14.27 7.40 -14.23
CA ASN A 41 -13.65 8.08 -15.37
C ASN A 41 -12.11 8.11 -15.29
N LYS A 42 -11.49 7.53 -14.25
CA LYS A 42 -10.03 7.41 -14.12
C LYS A 42 -9.57 6.00 -13.68
N PRO A 43 -9.95 4.92 -14.40
CA PRO A 43 -9.52 3.56 -14.04
C PRO A 43 -7.99 3.37 -14.08
N GLU A 44 -7.28 4.17 -14.88
CA GLU A 44 -5.82 4.16 -15.01
C GLU A 44 -5.08 4.42 -13.69
N LEU A 45 -5.73 5.06 -12.71
CA LEU A 45 -5.16 5.27 -11.38
C LEU A 45 -4.83 3.94 -10.70
N ILE A 46 -5.58 2.87 -10.96
CA ILE A 46 -5.29 1.54 -10.40
C ILE A 46 -3.92 1.05 -10.86
N SER A 47 -3.65 1.14 -12.17
CA SER A 47 -2.38 0.72 -12.76
C SER A 47 -1.20 1.57 -12.26
N GLN A 48 -1.43 2.86 -11.97
CA GLN A 48 -0.42 3.74 -11.40
C GLN A 48 -0.10 3.40 -9.93
N LEU A 49 -1.10 2.94 -9.19
CA LEU A 49 -0.97 2.51 -7.79
C LEU A 49 -0.40 1.11 -7.62
N ALA A 50 -0.59 0.22 -8.60
CA ALA A 50 -0.21 -1.20 -8.56
C ALA A 50 1.31 -1.45 -8.69
N ARG A 51 2.12 -0.60 -8.04
CA ARG A 51 3.56 -0.78 -7.92
C ARG A 51 3.88 -1.21 -6.47
N PRO A 52 4.44 -2.42 -6.26
CA PRO A 52 4.63 -2.93 -4.92
C PRO A 52 5.64 -2.09 -4.13
N PHE A 53 5.38 -1.91 -2.84
CA PHE A 53 6.19 -1.13 -1.89
C PHE A 53 6.55 0.29 -2.38
N GLY A 54 5.62 0.93 -3.09
CA GLY A 54 5.60 2.37 -3.26
C GLY A 54 5.00 3.07 -2.05
N LEU A 55 5.70 4.07 -1.52
CA LEU A 55 5.09 5.06 -0.65
C LEU A 55 4.43 6.12 -1.54
N VAL A 56 3.10 6.16 -1.52
CA VAL A 56 2.29 6.97 -2.45
C VAL A 56 1.48 7.98 -1.67
N THR A 57 1.58 9.24 -2.09
CA THR A 57 0.68 10.31 -1.65
C THR A 57 -0.48 10.40 -2.62
N VAL A 58 -1.70 10.28 -2.11
CA VAL A 58 -2.95 10.42 -2.89
C VAL A 58 -3.71 11.66 -2.46
N GLU A 59 -4.27 12.36 -3.43
CA GLU A 59 -5.17 13.48 -3.19
C GLU A 59 -6.61 12.97 -3.12
N LEU A 60 -7.27 13.20 -1.99
CA LEU A 60 -8.56 12.64 -1.65
C LEU A 60 -9.62 13.74 -1.55
N VAL A 61 -10.79 13.45 -2.10
CA VAL A 61 -12.00 14.25 -1.91
C VAL A 61 -13.06 13.44 -1.19
N LYS A 62 -13.66 14.02 -0.15
CA LYS A 62 -14.73 13.38 0.60
C LYS A 62 -16.07 13.58 -0.10
N THR A 63 -16.77 12.48 -0.30
CA THR A 63 -18.19 12.48 -0.67
C THR A 63 -19.04 12.08 0.54
N ALA A 64 -20.37 12.12 0.39
CA ALA A 64 -21.30 11.75 1.45
C ALA A 64 -21.08 10.36 2.07
N LYS A 65 -20.41 9.43 1.36
CA LYS A 65 -20.19 8.05 1.83
C LYS A 65 -18.73 7.59 1.79
N ASN A 66 -17.89 8.14 0.92
CA ASN A 66 -16.54 7.61 0.67
C ASN A 66 -15.53 8.73 0.41
N TRP A 67 -14.27 8.45 0.74
CA TRP A 67 -13.12 9.15 0.20
C TRP A 67 -12.83 8.65 -1.22
N ILE A 68 -12.63 9.58 -2.15
CA ILE A 68 -12.35 9.28 -3.56
C ILE A 68 -10.97 9.79 -3.90
N ILE A 69 -10.16 8.96 -4.58
CA ILE A 69 -8.85 9.39 -5.11
C ILE A 69 -9.11 10.27 -6.33
N GLN A 70 -8.75 11.54 -6.20
CA GLN A 70 -8.83 12.52 -7.28
C GLN A 70 -7.59 12.48 -8.15
N ASP A 71 -6.42 12.34 -7.51
CA ASP A 71 -5.11 12.31 -8.18
C ASP A 71 -4.06 11.57 -7.34
N ILE A 72 -2.94 11.24 -7.99
CA ILE A 72 -1.74 10.71 -7.34
C ILE A 72 -0.70 11.82 -7.32
N GLY A 73 -0.25 12.18 -6.12
CA GLY A 73 0.78 13.19 -5.92
C GLY A 73 2.18 12.57 -6.07
N GLN A 74 2.91 12.50 -4.96
CA GLN A 74 4.26 11.96 -4.94
C GLN A 74 4.26 10.42 -4.85
N TYR A 75 5.19 9.81 -5.58
CA TYR A 75 5.47 8.39 -5.51
C TYR A 75 6.95 8.19 -5.18
N GLN A 76 7.23 7.49 -4.09
CA GLN A 76 8.58 7.08 -3.69
C GLN A 76 8.68 5.56 -3.70
N GLN A 77 9.52 5.01 -4.57
CA GLN A 77 9.82 3.58 -4.55
C GLN A 77 10.70 3.28 -3.32
N LEU A 78 10.27 2.36 -2.46
CA LEU A 78 11.07 1.96 -1.29
C LEU A 78 12.06 0.84 -1.61
N TYR A 79 11.70 -0.04 -2.55
CA TYR A 79 12.54 -1.15 -3.01
C TYR A 79 12.27 -1.44 -4.48
N GLN A 80 13.28 -1.45 -5.33
CA GLN A 80 13.16 -1.69 -6.76
C GLN A 80 13.59 -3.12 -7.08
N ALA A 81 12.65 -3.96 -7.52
CA ALA A 81 12.97 -5.28 -8.05
C ALA A 81 13.88 -5.14 -9.29
N VAL A 82 14.99 -5.89 -9.29
CA VAL A 82 15.90 -6.00 -10.44
C VAL A 82 15.66 -7.26 -11.27
N SER A 83 14.84 -8.17 -10.77
CA SER A 83 14.46 -9.41 -11.45
C SER A 83 12.95 -9.69 -11.35
N TYR A 84 12.44 -10.52 -12.25
CA TYR A 84 11.05 -10.98 -12.20
C TYR A 84 10.77 -11.78 -10.91
N GLN A 85 11.73 -12.59 -10.46
CA GLN A 85 11.62 -13.35 -9.21
C GLN A 85 11.45 -12.42 -8.00
N GLU A 86 12.26 -11.36 -7.91
CA GLU A 86 12.11 -10.36 -6.85
C GLU A 86 10.76 -9.64 -6.91
N TYR A 87 10.25 -9.36 -8.12
CA TYR A 87 8.92 -8.77 -8.27
C TYR A 87 7.82 -9.70 -7.75
N GLU A 88 7.91 -11.01 -8.01
CA GLU A 88 6.99 -11.99 -7.44
C GLU A 88 7.09 -12.04 -5.91
N ASP A 89 8.30 -12.02 -5.37
CA ASP A 89 8.50 -12.08 -3.92
C ASP A 89 8.06 -10.79 -3.22
N MET A 90 8.26 -9.62 -3.84
CA MET A 90 7.63 -8.36 -3.39
C MET A 90 6.10 -8.45 -3.42
N SER A 91 5.51 -9.06 -4.44
CA SER A 91 4.06 -9.22 -4.53
C SER A 91 3.52 -10.14 -3.42
N LYS A 92 4.23 -11.22 -3.11
CA LYS A 92 3.90 -12.11 -1.97
C LYS A 92 4.05 -11.39 -0.64
N ALA A 93 5.12 -10.60 -0.46
CA ALA A 93 5.33 -9.81 0.74
C ALA A 93 4.22 -8.76 0.92
N LEU A 94 3.82 -8.07 -0.16
CA LEU A 94 2.72 -7.12 -0.10
C LEU A 94 1.40 -7.80 0.27
N LYS A 95 1.16 -9.00 -0.26
CA LYS A 95 0.00 -9.81 0.11
C LYS A 95 0.04 -10.24 1.59
N LEU A 96 1.18 -10.69 2.10
CA LEU A 96 1.36 -10.99 3.52
C LEU A 96 1.07 -9.76 4.39
N LEU A 97 1.53 -8.58 3.97
CA LEU A 97 1.20 -7.33 4.65
C LEU A 97 -0.31 -7.07 4.62
N ASP A 98 -0.96 -7.26 3.48
CA ASP A 98 -2.41 -7.07 3.33
C ASP A 98 -3.23 -8.00 4.24
N ASP A 99 -2.81 -9.27 4.33
CA ASP A 99 -3.45 -10.32 5.13
C ASP A 99 -3.23 -10.11 6.64
N LEU A 100 -2.06 -9.60 7.04
CA LEU A 100 -1.67 -9.43 8.44
C LEU A 100 -2.01 -8.06 9.03
N VAL A 101 -2.34 -7.05 8.21
CA VAL A 101 -2.75 -5.74 8.73
C VAL A 101 -4.13 -5.87 9.40
N ILE A 102 -4.10 -5.95 10.73
CA ILE A 102 -5.27 -5.90 11.61
C ILE A 102 -5.48 -4.45 12.08
N GLN A 103 -6.72 -4.09 12.39
CA GLN A 103 -7.06 -2.81 12.99
C GLN A 103 -6.27 -2.58 14.30
N ASN A 104 -5.59 -1.43 14.43
CA ASN A 104 -4.90 -0.87 15.62
C ASN A 104 -3.36 -0.97 15.70
N GLN A 105 -2.63 -1.45 14.69
CA GLN A 105 -1.15 -1.51 14.70
C GLN A 105 -0.46 -0.91 13.46
N GLN A 106 -1.21 -0.14 12.68
CA GLN A 106 -0.81 0.31 11.34
C GLN A 106 0.44 1.20 11.35
N THR A 107 0.59 2.10 12.33
CA THR A 107 1.77 2.98 12.41
C THR A 107 3.07 2.20 12.58
N THR A 108 3.09 1.21 13.48
CA THR A 108 4.27 0.41 13.80
C THR A 108 4.63 -0.49 12.63
N ILE A 109 3.63 -1.15 12.04
CA ILE A 109 3.80 -2.01 10.86
C ILE A 109 4.33 -1.19 9.69
N LEU A 110 3.69 -0.06 9.36
CA LEU A 110 4.10 0.79 8.24
C LEU A 110 5.54 1.27 8.40
N LYS A 111 5.94 1.75 9.58
CA LYS A 111 7.33 2.15 9.86
C LYS A 111 8.32 0.99 9.68
N LYS A 112 7.97 -0.21 10.17
CA LYS A 112 8.81 -1.40 10.01
C LYS A 112 8.98 -1.77 8.53
N VAL A 113 7.89 -1.79 7.76
CA VAL A 113 7.91 -2.09 6.33
C VAL A 113 8.77 -1.06 5.58
N ILE A 114 8.56 0.24 5.82
CA ILE A 114 9.37 1.30 5.19
C ILE A 114 10.85 1.12 5.50
N ASN A 115 11.21 0.88 6.77
CA ASN A 115 12.59 0.70 7.17
C ASN A 115 13.21 -0.55 6.56
N TYR A 116 12.49 -1.68 6.57
CA TYR A 116 12.97 -2.95 6.03
C TYR A 116 13.20 -2.86 4.52
N MET A 117 12.26 -2.27 3.77
CA MET A 117 12.40 -2.09 2.32
C MET A 117 13.56 -1.16 1.96
N ASN A 118 13.70 -0.04 2.68
CA ASN A 118 14.85 0.85 2.50
C ASN A 118 16.18 0.18 2.87
N GLN A 119 16.21 -0.68 3.89
CA GLN A 119 17.41 -1.44 4.24
C GLN A 119 17.78 -2.41 3.12
N LEU A 120 16.82 -3.19 2.61
CA LEU A 120 17.03 -4.09 1.48
C LEU A 120 17.52 -3.35 0.21
N GLN A 121 16.98 -2.16 -0.05
CA GLN A 121 17.39 -1.32 -1.19
C GLN A 121 18.85 -0.84 -1.07
N ASN A 122 19.34 -0.63 0.15
CA ASN A 122 20.69 -0.12 0.43
C ASN A 122 21.72 -1.24 0.68
N GLN A 123 21.28 -2.49 0.85
CA GLN A 123 22.17 -3.64 1.03
C GLN A 123 22.65 -4.17 -0.32
N SER A 124 23.89 -4.67 -0.36
CA SER A 124 24.54 -5.19 -1.57
C SER A 124 24.02 -6.57 -2.01
N GLU A 125 23.33 -7.29 -1.12
CA GLU A 125 22.70 -8.58 -1.39
C GLU A 125 21.18 -8.39 -1.55
N HIS A 126 20.70 -8.45 -2.79
CA HIS A 126 19.33 -8.14 -3.19
C HIS A 126 18.41 -9.37 -3.10
N SER A 127 18.03 -9.79 -1.90
CA SER A 127 16.94 -10.78 -1.80
C SER A 127 16.02 -10.52 -0.63
N LEU A 128 14.75 -10.32 -0.94
CA LEU A 128 13.67 -10.34 0.03
C LEU A 128 13.46 -11.79 0.50
N ASP A 129 13.78 -12.08 1.76
CA ASP A 129 13.38 -13.33 2.41
C ASP A 129 11.99 -13.17 3.02
N LEU A 130 11.02 -13.92 2.48
CA LEU A 130 9.62 -13.86 2.91
C LEU A 130 9.40 -14.32 4.35
N LYS A 131 10.20 -15.28 4.86
CA LYS A 131 10.07 -15.77 6.24
C LYS A 131 10.58 -14.72 7.23
N ASP A 132 11.68 -14.06 6.90
CA ASP A 132 12.19 -12.98 7.75
C ASP A 132 11.29 -11.76 7.71
N TYR A 133 10.70 -11.45 6.55
CA TYR A 133 9.67 -10.43 6.42
C TYR A 133 8.42 -10.74 7.26
N GLU A 134 7.90 -11.97 7.17
CA GLU A 134 6.74 -12.42 7.97
C GLU A 134 7.03 -12.30 9.47
N ARG A 135 8.18 -12.79 9.94
CA ARG A 135 8.61 -12.64 11.35
C ARG A 135 8.66 -11.18 11.77
N MET A 136 9.23 -10.31 10.94
CA MET A 136 9.30 -8.87 11.21
C MET A 136 7.90 -8.26 11.36
N LEU A 137 6.94 -8.66 10.53
CA LEU A 137 5.54 -8.24 10.64
C LEU A 137 4.90 -8.76 11.93
N MET A 138 5.06 -10.04 12.24
CA MET A 138 4.55 -10.67 13.48
C MET A 138 5.06 -9.98 14.74
N THR A 139 6.37 -9.72 14.82
CA THR A 139 6.95 -8.96 15.94
C THR A 139 6.45 -7.51 15.94
N GLY A 140 6.11 -6.93 14.78
CA GLY A 140 5.44 -5.62 14.69
C GLY A 140 4.05 -5.60 15.30
N MET A 141 3.41 -6.77 15.33
CA MET A 141 2.08 -6.97 15.88
C MET A 141 2.05 -7.45 17.33
N GLY A 142 3.22 -7.69 17.93
CA GLY A 142 3.34 -8.17 19.31
C GLY A 142 3.20 -9.69 19.48
N PHE A 143 3.35 -10.45 18.39
CA PHE A 143 3.50 -11.90 18.40
C PHE A 143 4.97 -12.32 18.48
#